data_AF-A0A7S1MDR3-F1
#
_entry.id   AF-A0A7S1MDR3-F1
#
_cell.length_a   1.000
_cell.length_b   1.000
_cell.length_c   1.000
_cell.angle_alpha   90.00
_cell.angle_beta   90.00
_cell.angle_gamma   90.00
#
_symmetry.space_group_name_H-M   'P 1'
#
loop_
_entity.id
_entity.type
_entity.pdbx_description
1 polymer ?
#
loop_
_entity_poly.entity_id
_entity_poly.type
_entity_poly.pdbx_seq_one_letter_code
_entity_poly.pdbx_strand_id
1 'polypeptide(L)'
;MEKFVDLAYSRDAEHGQPWLLSTLKSTESATQFYSLSDFHLYKRRPLAFPDSIMLSRNYFNIKWAGHRRMRNVIVTMEWVPEAGAVAVKTSPSADYGGVPSDVALPAFRHTVDQLVAHQGELSSGLARDLLATALHTEVPEAEWAPVWDVISAALKQSKNDVAAALYAVLCGNELRREQAGRYTVAVSLEEAETLRRVIHIRNMAKEPIVPGTTASVALHIVPSGNATLDATVAHPKPLAAYQRHRNLQALRFFDCDLQYSDAEYGQLLRAVHTNAEKQRQAFFSQVITCRRRARQRWERTPVAQLFVTPTAFTLLHQKVLGLCMRRELEARHLHLADAFLAFNESHSGVLSPDEVW
;
A
#
# COMPACT_ATOMS: atom_id res chain seq x y z
N MET A 1 22.25 8.05 -25.01
CA MET A 1 22.02 6.59 -24.96
C MET A 1 22.83 6.04 -23.80
N GLU A 2 22.20 5.65 -22.70
CA GLU A 2 22.90 4.86 -21.69
C GLU A 2 23.24 3.50 -22.29
N LYS A 3 24.53 3.16 -22.36
CA LYS A 3 24.98 1.80 -22.69
C LYS A 3 24.71 0.93 -21.47
N PHE A 4 23.62 0.16 -21.52
CA PHE A 4 23.32 -0.81 -20.46
C PHE A 4 24.21 -2.05 -20.62
N VAL A 5 24.91 -2.41 -19.55
CA VAL A 5 25.78 -3.59 -19.51
C VAL A 5 24.90 -4.84 -19.53
N ASP A 6 25.13 -5.73 -20.50
CA ASP A 6 24.57 -7.07 -20.49
C ASP A 6 25.22 -7.88 -19.37
N LEU A 7 24.51 -8.00 -18.25
CA LEU A 7 24.95 -8.82 -17.12
C LEU A 7 24.74 -10.29 -17.46
N ALA A 8 25.71 -11.15 -17.14
CA ALA A 8 25.56 -12.60 -17.23
C ALA A 8 24.61 -13.08 -16.13
N TYR A 9 23.32 -13.25 -16.46
CA TYR A 9 22.31 -13.74 -15.54
C TYR A 9 22.40 -15.26 -15.39
N SER A 10 22.63 -15.76 -14.16
CA SER A 10 22.65 -17.21 -13.89
C SER A 10 21.22 -17.75 -13.82
N ARG A 11 21.05 -19.00 -14.29
CA ARG A 11 19.77 -19.74 -14.27
C ARG A 11 19.83 -21.00 -13.39
N ASP A 12 20.93 -21.18 -12.67
CA ASP A 12 21.15 -22.36 -11.82
C ASP A 12 20.10 -22.40 -10.71
N ALA A 13 19.51 -23.58 -10.49
CA ALA A 13 18.48 -23.83 -9.48
C ALA A 13 17.24 -22.90 -9.58
N GLU A 14 16.84 -22.49 -10.79
CA GLU A 14 15.58 -21.73 -11.03
C GLU A 14 14.31 -22.62 -11.04
N HIS A 15 14.46 -23.95 -11.00
CA HIS A 15 13.32 -24.87 -11.00
C HIS A 15 12.54 -24.80 -9.68
N GLY A 16 11.21 -24.91 -9.78
CA GLY A 16 10.33 -24.88 -8.63
C GLY A 16 10.58 -26.07 -7.69
N GLN A 17 10.64 -25.80 -6.40
CA GLN A 17 10.70 -26.81 -5.34
C GLN A 17 9.28 -27.11 -4.86
N PRO A 18 8.83 -28.38 -4.91
CA PRO A 18 7.54 -28.74 -4.36
C PRO A 18 7.54 -28.55 -2.84
N TRP A 19 6.38 -28.21 -2.28
CA TRP A 19 6.17 -28.12 -0.85
C TRP A 19 4.81 -28.71 -0.47
N LEU A 20 4.70 -29.21 0.76
CA LEU A 20 3.50 -29.91 1.23
C LEU A 20 2.41 -28.91 1.61
N LEU A 21 1.17 -29.12 1.15
CA LEU A 21 0.03 -28.26 1.52
C LEU A 21 -0.17 -28.16 3.05
N SER A 22 0.17 -29.22 3.79
CA SER A 22 0.06 -29.25 5.25
C SER A 22 0.90 -28.18 5.96
N THR A 23 1.89 -27.57 5.28
CA THR A 23 2.67 -26.46 5.83
C THR A 23 1.88 -25.15 5.89
N LEU A 24 0.74 -25.03 5.17
CA LEU A 24 -0.12 -23.84 5.20
C LEU A 24 -0.93 -23.68 6.49
N LYS A 25 -0.81 -24.61 7.45
CA LYS A 25 -1.52 -24.56 8.73
C LYS A 25 -1.02 -23.47 9.70
N SER A 26 0.20 -22.96 9.51
CA SER A 26 0.81 -21.96 10.38
C SER A 26 1.97 -21.24 9.68
N THR A 27 2.31 -20.05 10.16
CA THR A 27 3.47 -19.27 9.68
C THR A 27 4.80 -19.96 9.99
N GLU A 28 4.88 -20.68 11.09
CA GLU A 28 6.08 -21.41 11.53
C GLU A 28 6.35 -22.61 10.62
N SER A 29 5.30 -23.32 10.19
CA SER A 29 5.44 -24.47 9.29
C SER A 29 5.68 -24.07 7.82
N ALA A 30 5.21 -22.90 7.39
CA ALA A 30 5.26 -22.45 6.00
C ALA A 30 6.63 -21.86 5.60
N THR A 31 7.70 -22.62 5.79
CA THR A 31 9.08 -22.20 5.49
C THR A 31 9.35 -21.85 4.02
N GLN A 32 8.45 -22.24 3.10
CA GLN A 32 8.50 -21.87 1.69
C GLN A 32 8.21 -20.38 1.44
N PHE A 33 7.65 -19.67 2.42
CA PHE A 33 7.39 -18.24 2.35
C PHE A 33 8.38 -17.48 3.24
N TYR A 34 8.66 -16.24 2.88
CA TYR A 34 9.46 -15.30 3.67
C TYR A 34 8.89 -13.89 3.51
N SER A 35 9.17 -13.00 4.47
CA SER A 35 8.70 -11.61 4.42
C SER A 35 9.24 -10.91 3.18
N LEU A 36 8.42 -10.08 2.52
CA LEU A 36 8.92 -9.22 1.45
C LEU A 36 10.02 -8.26 1.96
N SER A 37 10.00 -7.91 3.25
CA SER A 37 11.06 -7.12 3.88
C SER A 37 12.42 -7.83 3.92
N ASP A 38 12.45 -9.15 3.81
CA ASP A 38 13.71 -9.93 3.76
C ASP A 38 14.22 -10.10 2.32
N PHE A 39 13.45 -9.67 1.31
CA PHE A 39 13.87 -9.78 -0.07
C PHE A 39 15.10 -8.90 -0.34
N HIS A 40 16.12 -9.52 -0.93
CA HIS A 40 17.25 -8.80 -1.48
C HIS A 40 17.80 -9.47 -2.73
N LEU A 41 18.40 -8.66 -3.61
CA LEU A 41 19.28 -9.16 -4.67
C LEU A 41 20.67 -9.45 -4.09
N TYR A 42 21.45 -10.29 -4.77
CA TYR A 42 22.81 -10.64 -4.32
C TYR A 42 23.67 -9.40 -4.04
N LYS A 43 24.23 -9.31 -2.82
CA LYS A 43 25.01 -8.16 -2.31
C LYS A 43 24.26 -6.82 -2.31
N ARG A 44 22.93 -6.82 -2.34
CA ARG A 44 22.08 -5.62 -2.24
C ARG A 44 21.35 -5.59 -0.90
N ARG A 45 20.91 -4.41 -0.50
CA ARG A 45 20.17 -4.22 0.75
C ARG A 45 18.67 -4.45 0.50
N PRO A 46 17.96 -5.03 1.48
CA PRO A 46 16.50 -5.10 1.43
C PRO A 46 15.87 -3.71 1.64
N LEU A 47 14.56 -3.65 1.48
CA LEU A 47 13.71 -2.50 1.80
C LEU A 47 12.59 -2.98 2.73
N ALA A 48 12.18 -2.17 3.71
CA ALA A 48 11.07 -2.53 4.58
C ALA A 48 9.72 -2.44 3.85
N PHE A 49 8.87 -3.43 4.06
CA PHE A 49 7.51 -3.54 3.55
C PHE A 49 6.55 -3.94 4.68
N PRO A 50 5.22 -3.85 4.48
CA PRO A 50 4.25 -4.33 5.46
C PRO A 50 4.43 -5.83 5.75
N ASP A 51 4.39 -6.22 7.03
CA ASP A 51 4.60 -7.60 7.49
C ASP A 51 3.58 -8.61 6.95
N SER A 52 2.44 -8.13 6.46
CA SER A 52 1.44 -8.97 5.80
C SER A 52 1.84 -9.39 4.39
N ILE A 53 2.95 -8.90 3.82
CA ILE A 53 3.39 -9.24 2.46
C ILE A 53 4.54 -10.23 2.51
N MET A 54 4.38 -11.35 1.80
CA MET A 54 5.37 -12.41 1.72
C MET A 54 5.69 -12.76 0.27
N LEU A 55 6.82 -13.43 0.07
CA LEU A 55 7.22 -14.02 -1.20
C LEU A 55 7.42 -15.53 -1.05
N SER A 56 7.04 -16.27 -2.08
CA SER A 56 7.47 -17.66 -2.22
C SER A 56 8.97 -17.73 -2.57
N ARG A 57 9.66 -18.71 -1.96
CA ARG A 57 11.02 -19.09 -2.36
C ARG A 57 11.07 -19.58 -3.81
N ASN A 58 9.97 -20.09 -4.35
CA ASN A 58 9.86 -20.44 -5.76
C ASN A 58 9.68 -19.22 -6.66
N TYR A 59 9.14 -18.10 -6.14
CA TYR A 59 9.10 -16.84 -6.87
C TYR A 59 10.51 -16.25 -6.99
N PHE A 60 11.22 -16.14 -5.87
CA PHE A 60 12.62 -15.72 -5.83
C PHE A 60 13.31 -16.30 -4.60
N ASN A 61 14.47 -16.92 -4.78
CA ASN A 61 15.26 -17.46 -3.68
C ASN A 61 16.39 -16.50 -3.28
N ILE A 62 16.28 -15.92 -2.08
CA ILE A 62 17.29 -14.99 -1.53
C ILE A 62 18.68 -15.63 -1.34
N LYS A 63 18.80 -16.97 -1.36
CA LYS A 63 20.09 -17.66 -1.31
C LYS A 63 20.81 -17.72 -2.65
N TRP A 64 20.18 -17.31 -3.75
CA TRP A 64 20.82 -17.29 -5.07
C TRP A 64 22.00 -16.31 -5.09
N ALA A 65 23.11 -16.77 -5.66
CA ALA A 65 24.27 -15.94 -5.96
C ALA A 65 24.23 -15.40 -7.39
N GLY A 66 24.95 -14.30 -7.62
CA GLY A 66 25.11 -13.66 -8.93
C GLY A 66 23.91 -12.81 -9.36
N HIS A 67 23.96 -12.31 -10.60
CA HIS A 67 22.85 -11.56 -11.18
C HIS A 67 21.72 -12.52 -11.58
N ARG A 68 20.49 -12.23 -11.14
CA ARG A 68 19.30 -13.03 -11.43
C ARG A 68 18.22 -12.18 -12.07
N ARG A 69 17.47 -12.78 -12.99
CA ARG A 69 16.26 -12.16 -13.55
C ARG A 69 15.09 -12.39 -12.61
N MET A 70 14.19 -11.43 -12.54
CA MET A 70 13.00 -11.53 -11.72
C MET A 70 11.74 -11.72 -12.57
N ARG A 71 10.87 -12.62 -12.13
CA ARG A 71 9.55 -12.92 -12.74
C ARG A 71 8.54 -11.84 -12.37
N ASN A 72 7.56 -11.53 -13.20
CA ASN A 72 6.54 -10.55 -12.81
C ASN A 72 5.63 -11.07 -11.69
N VAL A 73 5.11 -10.17 -10.85
CA VAL A 73 4.04 -10.54 -9.90
C VAL A 73 2.72 -10.62 -10.66
N ILE A 74 2.28 -11.84 -11.02
CA ILE A 74 1.05 -12.06 -11.80
C ILE A 74 -0.10 -12.54 -10.91
N VAL A 75 0.17 -13.52 -10.05
CA VAL A 75 -0.81 -14.08 -9.12
C VAL A 75 -0.30 -13.90 -7.69
N THR A 76 -1.21 -13.53 -6.80
CA THR A 76 -0.95 -13.54 -5.36
C THR A 76 -1.89 -14.52 -4.68
N MET A 77 -1.43 -15.10 -3.58
CA MET A 77 -2.23 -15.92 -2.69
C MET A 77 -2.49 -15.11 -1.42
N GLU A 78 -3.75 -14.78 -1.18
CA GLU A 78 -4.21 -14.34 0.14
C GLU A 78 -4.34 -15.58 1.03
N TRP A 79 -3.57 -15.62 2.11
CA TRP A 79 -3.44 -16.78 2.97
C TRP A 79 -3.79 -16.42 4.41
N VAL A 80 -4.68 -17.23 4.99
CA VAL A 80 -5.07 -17.20 6.39
C VAL A 80 -4.74 -18.57 6.96
N PRO A 81 -3.68 -18.72 7.77
CA PRO A 81 -3.28 -20.01 8.32
C PRO A 81 -4.31 -20.58 9.29
N GLU A 82 -4.97 -19.72 10.06
CA GLU A 82 -6.00 -20.08 11.03
C GLU A 82 -7.09 -19.00 11.04
N ALA A 83 -8.31 -19.36 10.61
CA ALA A 83 -9.41 -18.39 10.50
C ALA A 83 -9.83 -17.80 11.86
N GLY A 84 -9.72 -18.58 12.93
CA GLY A 84 -10.03 -18.14 14.30
C GLY A 84 -9.00 -17.17 14.89
N ALA A 85 -7.77 -17.15 14.37
CA ALA A 85 -6.70 -16.26 14.81
C ALA A 85 -6.71 -14.91 14.09
N VAL A 86 -7.59 -14.72 13.10
CA VAL A 86 -7.73 -13.44 12.40
C VAL A 86 -8.35 -12.41 13.35
N ALA A 87 -7.58 -11.40 13.71
CA ALA A 87 -8.01 -10.33 14.60
C ALA A 87 -7.81 -8.96 13.93
N VAL A 88 -8.68 -8.01 14.25
CA VAL A 88 -8.46 -6.60 13.89
C VAL A 88 -7.22 -6.11 14.64
N LYS A 89 -6.28 -5.50 13.92
CA LYS A 89 -5.07 -4.96 14.52
C LYS A 89 -5.44 -3.77 15.41
N THR A 90 -5.14 -3.87 16.70
CA THR A 90 -5.31 -2.78 17.67
C THR A 90 -4.06 -1.91 17.82
N SER A 91 -2.91 -2.41 17.36
CA SER A 91 -1.66 -1.66 17.32
C SER A 91 -1.77 -0.47 16.35
N PRO A 92 -1.14 0.68 16.66
CA PRO A 92 -1.05 1.79 15.73
C PRO A 92 -0.51 1.34 14.37
N SER A 93 -1.14 1.81 13.29
CA SER A 93 -0.72 1.44 11.94
C SER A 93 0.62 2.10 11.61
N ALA A 94 1.53 1.34 10.97
CA ALA A 94 2.81 1.85 10.49
C ALA A 94 2.64 2.94 9.39
N ASP A 95 1.43 3.10 8.86
CA ASP A 95 1.06 4.13 7.89
C ASP A 95 1.32 5.56 8.36
N TYR A 96 1.10 5.82 9.64
CA TYR A 96 1.35 7.14 10.26
C TYR A 96 2.08 7.01 11.60
N GLY A 97 1.87 5.91 12.34
CA GLY A 97 2.56 5.62 13.59
C GLY A 97 4.01 5.16 13.42
N GLY A 98 4.48 4.92 12.18
CA GLY A 98 5.88 4.60 11.90
C GLY A 98 6.82 5.81 11.93
N VAL A 99 6.27 7.04 11.96
CA VAL A 99 7.04 8.28 12.08
C VAL A 99 7.11 8.66 13.56
N PRO A 100 8.29 9.04 14.10
CA PRO A 100 8.42 9.50 15.48
C PRO A 100 7.41 10.60 15.82
N SER A 101 6.74 10.48 16.97
CA SER A 101 5.61 11.34 17.35
C SER A 101 6.00 12.81 17.53
N ASP A 102 7.24 13.07 17.94
CA ASP A 102 7.86 14.39 18.05
C ASP A 102 8.00 15.11 16.70
N VAL A 103 8.02 14.37 15.59
CA VAL A 103 8.01 14.92 14.23
C VAL A 103 6.60 14.89 13.63
N ALA A 104 5.88 13.78 13.81
CA ALA A 104 4.61 13.52 13.18
C ALA A 104 3.48 14.42 13.70
N LEU A 105 3.37 14.59 15.01
CA LEU A 105 2.29 15.38 15.60
C LEU A 105 2.40 16.88 15.27
N PRO A 106 3.58 17.53 15.32
CA PRO A 106 3.72 18.91 14.83
C PRO A 106 3.39 19.07 13.35
N ALA A 107 3.79 18.14 12.48
CA ALA A 107 3.46 18.19 11.06
C ALA A 107 1.95 18.04 10.81
N PHE A 108 1.28 17.15 11.56
CA PHE A 108 -0.16 16.99 11.50
C PHE A 108 -0.89 18.24 12.04
N ARG A 109 -0.45 18.78 13.17
CA ARG A 109 -0.97 20.04 13.74
C ARG A 109 -0.89 21.19 12.75
N HIS A 110 0.27 21.38 12.11
CA HIS A 110 0.45 22.39 11.08
C HIS A 110 -0.56 22.20 9.93
N THR A 111 -0.81 20.96 9.53
CA THR A 111 -1.81 20.67 8.48
C THR A 111 -3.23 21.04 8.93
N VAL A 112 -3.61 20.73 10.17
CA VAL A 112 -4.91 21.13 10.75
C VAL A 112 -5.01 22.64 10.88
N ASP A 113 -3.94 23.33 11.29
CA ASP A 113 -3.90 24.79 11.40
C ASP A 113 -4.14 25.46 10.06
N GLN A 114 -3.51 24.96 8.99
CA GLN A 114 -3.69 25.46 7.63
C GLN A 114 -5.12 25.20 7.11
N LEU A 115 -5.69 24.03 7.40
CA LEU A 115 -7.08 23.73 7.08
C LEU A 115 -8.04 24.72 7.75
N VAL A 116 -7.86 24.96 9.05
CA VAL A 116 -8.67 25.90 9.83
C VAL A 116 -8.47 27.35 9.36
N ALA A 117 -7.24 27.73 9.02
CA ALA A 117 -6.95 29.07 8.50
C ALA A 117 -7.70 29.36 7.19
N HIS A 118 -7.86 28.35 6.32
CA HIS A 118 -8.54 28.50 5.03
C HIS A 118 -10.04 28.24 5.07
N GLN A 119 -10.54 27.37 5.96
CA GLN A 119 -11.93 26.92 5.96
C GLN A 119 -12.72 27.37 7.19
N GLY A 120 -12.08 28.09 8.11
CA GLY A 120 -12.69 28.52 9.37
C GLY A 120 -12.69 27.41 10.41
N GLU A 121 -13.78 27.25 11.15
CA GLU A 121 -13.85 26.31 12.26
C GLU A 121 -13.79 24.83 11.81
N LEU A 122 -13.14 23.99 12.61
CA LEU A 122 -13.04 22.56 12.34
C LEU A 122 -14.38 21.86 12.64
N SER A 123 -15.30 21.94 11.68
CA SER A 123 -16.57 21.22 11.75
C SER A 123 -16.38 19.71 11.63
N SER A 124 -17.42 18.99 11.99
CA SER A 124 -17.44 17.54 11.94
C SER A 124 -17.31 17.01 10.50
N GLY A 125 -17.91 17.69 9.52
CA GLY A 125 -17.73 17.41 8.10
C GLY A 125 -16.29 17.68 7.63
N LEU A 126 -15.67 18.77 8.08
CA LEU A 126 -14.30 19.11 7.72
C LEU A 126 -13.29 18.12 8.31
N ALA A 127 -13.51 17.65 9.54
CA ALA A 127 -12.71 16.60 10.16
C ALA A 127 -12.82 15.26 9.40
N ARG A 128 -14.03 14.92 8.92
CA ARG A 128 -14.24 13.76 8.05
C ARG A 128 -13.48 13.90 6.74
N ASP A 129 -13.58 15.05 6.07
CA ASP A 129 -12.88 15.32 4.81
C ASP A 129 -11.36 15.22 4.99
N LEU A 130 -10.81 15.75 6.09
CA LEU A 130 -9.40 15.63 6.46
C LEU A 130 -8.97 14.16 6.61
N LEU A 131 -9.72 13.37 7.38
CA LEU A 131 -9.40 11.96 7.61
C LEU A 131 -9.57 11.11 6.35
N ALA A 132 -10.60 11.35 5.55
CA ALA A 132 -10.79 10.71 4.24
C ALA A 132 -9.64 11.04 3.29
N THR A 133 -9.22 12.32 3.27
CA THR A 133 -8.04 12.79 2.53
C THR A 133 -6.77 12.10 3.04
N ALA A 134 -6.63 11.84 4.33
CA ALA A 134 -5.47 11.10 4.85
C ALA A 134 -5.46 9.62 4.44
N LEU A 135 -6.61 9.01 4.25
CA LEU A 135 -6.70 7.59 3.91
C LEU A 135 -6.60 7.30 2.41
N HIS A 136 -6.87 8.28 1.53
CA HIS A 136 -6.89 8.08 0.07
C HIS A 136 -7.67 6.82 -0.33
N THR A 137 -8.81 6.61 0.32
CA THR A 137 -9.71 5.50 0.07
C THR A 137 -11.12 5.97 0.38
N GLU A 138 -12.09 5.47 -0.38
CA GLU A 138 -13.48 5.60 0.02
C GLU A 138 -13.71 4.70 1.24
N VAL A 139 -14.14 5.32 2.33
CA VAL A 139 -14.54 4.63 3.56
C VAL A 139 -16.07 4.63 3.57
N PRO A 140 -16.72 3.46 3.51
CA PRO A 140 -18.19 3.36 3.52
C PRO A 140 -18.79 4.04 4.75
N GLU A 141 -20.00 4.60 4.63
CA GLU A 141 -20.66 5.32 5.73
C GLU A 141 -20.77 4.48 7.01
N ALA A 142 -21.06 3.19 6.87
CA ALA A 142 -21.13 2.24 7.98
C ALA A 142 -19.82 2.09 8.76
N GLU A 143 -18.68 2.43 8.16
CA GLU A 143 -17.37 2.40 8.83
C GLU A 143 -17.04 3.70 9.57
N TRP A 144 -17.66 4.83 9.20
CA TRP A 144 -17.53 6.10 9.92
C TRP A 144 -18.31 6.11 11.23
N ALA A 145 -19.46 5.44 11.28
CA ALA A 145 -20.35 5.41 12.45
C ALA A 145 -19.63 5.15 13.80
N PRO A 146 -18.81 4.08 13.97
CA PRO A 146 -18.15 3.81 15.25
C PRO A 146 -17.06 4.81 15.62
N VAL A 147 -16.54 5.58 14.65
CA VAL A 147 -15.46 6.55 14.86
C VAL A 147 -16.02 7.94 15.15
N TRP A 148 -17.30 8.17 14.88
CA TRP A 148 -17.92 9.48 14.99
C TRP A 148 -18.00 9.98 16.43
N ASP A 149 -18.23 9.10 17.39
CA ASP A 149 -18.23 9.46 18.82
C ASP A 149 -16.85 9.97 19.25
N VAL A 150 -15.78 9.33 18.74
CA VAL A 150 -14.40 9.72 19.02
C VAL A 150 -14.08 11.07 18.38
N ILE A 151 -14.46 11.28 17.12
CA ILE A 151 -14.26 12.56 16.41
C ILE A 151 -15.07 13.67 17.09
N SER A 152 -16.33 13.42 17.42
CA SER A 152 -17.20 14.40 18.07
C SER A 152 -16.69 14.79 19.47
N ALA A 153 -16.13 13.84 20.21
CA ALA A 153 -15.46 14.12 21.47
C ALA A 153 -14.15 14.91 21.27
N ALA A 154 -13.37 14.59 20.23
CA ALA A 154 -12.14 15.30 19.88
C ALA A 154 -12.41 16.77 19.56
N LEU A 155 -13.46 17.07 18.79
CA LEU A 155 -13.82 18.43 18.37
C LEU A 155 -14.25 19.36 19.52
N LYS A 156 -14.63 18.81 20.68
CA LYS A 156 -14.98 19.59 21.87
C LYS A 156 -13.76 20.04 22.69
N GLN A 157 -12.56 19.57 22.32
CA GLN A 157 -11.33 19.86 23.06
C GLN A 157 -10.73 21.21 22.64
N SER A 158 -9.66 21.64 23.33
CA SER A 158 -8.91 22.82 22.91
C SER A 158 -8.20 22.57 21.57
N LYS A 159 -7.86 23.62 20.83
CA LYS A 159 -7.22 23.51 19.49
C LYS A 159 -6.02 22.53 19.44
N ASN A 160 -5.14 22.59 20.44
CA ASN A 160 -3.95 21.73 20.53
C ASN A 160 -4.30 20.26 20.81
N ASP A 161 -5.39 20.03 21.53
CA ASP A 161 -5.87 18.71 21.93
C ASP A 161 -6.69 18.08 20.80
N VAL A 162 -7.48 18.86 20.06
CA VAL A 162 -8.25 18.42 18.88
C VAL A 162 -7.32 17.79 17.84
N ALA A 163 -6.22 18.46 17.49
CA ALA A 163 -5.26 17.94 16.52
C ALA A 163 -4.57 16.66 17.02
N ALA A 164 -4.27 16.56 18.32
CA ALA A 164 -3.69 15.35 18.91
C ALA A 164 -4.70 14.18 18.92
N ALA A 165 -5.97 14.45 19.19
CA ALA A 165 -7.04 13.45 19.18
C ALA A 165 -7.33 12.95 17.75
N LEU A 166 -7.39 13.84 16.75
CA LEU A 166 -7.53 13.45 15.35
C LEU A 166 -6.30 12.69 14.84
N TYR A 167 -5.10 13.07 15.28
CA TYR A 167 -3.88 12.33 15.01
C TYR A 167 -3.95 10.91 15.59
N ALA A 168 -4.48 10.73 16.80
CA ALA A 168 -4.67 9.43 17.41
C ALA A 168 -5.63 8.55 16.60
N VAL A 169 -6.76 9.11 16.13
CA VAL A 169 -7.69 8.42 15.19
C VAL A 169 -6.97 8.03 13.90
N LEU A 170 -6.15 8.93 13.35
CA LEU A 170 -5.39 8.64 12.14
C LEU A 170 -4.33 7.54 12.36
N CYS A 171 -3.71 7.46 13.53
CA CYS A 171 -2.72 6.44 13.84
C CYS A 171 -3.33 5.09 14.24
N GLY A 172 -4.59 5.10 14.69
CA GLY A 172 -5.35 3.90 15.00
C GLY A 172 -5.72 3.07 13.77
N ASN A 173 -6.55 2.06 13.95
CA ASN A 173 -6.96 1.13 12.88
C ASN A 173 -8.47 1.12 12.64
N GLU A 174 -9.21 1.99 13.32
CA GLU A 174 -10.67 2.06 13.29
C GLU A 174 -11.21 2.32 11.88
N LEU A 175 -10.51 3.14 11.09
CA LEU A 175 -10.86 3.49 9.71
C LEU A 175 -10.17 2.64 8.63
N ARG A 176 -9.20 1.79 8.99
CA ARG A 176 -8.46 0.93 8.05
C ARG A 176 -8.84 -0.53 8.13
N ARG A 177 -9.21 -1.01 9.32
CA ARG A 177 -9.58 -2.40 9.62
C ARG A 177 -8.55 -3.42 9.15
N GLU A 178 -7.26 -3.10 9.33
CA GLU A 178 -6.19 -4.05 9.04
C GLU A 178 -6.30 -5.29 9.94
N GLN A 179 -5.97 -6.46 9.41
CA GLN A 179 -6.05 -7.72 10.15
C GLN A 179 -4.68 -8.34 10.39
N ALA A 180 -4.49 -8.90 11.58
CA ALA A 180 -3.41 -9.84 11.89
C ALA A 180 -3.82 -11.26 11.46
N GLY A 181 -2.84 -12.13 11.18
CA GLY A 181 -3.11 -13.51 10.73
C GLY A 181 -3.59 -13.63 9.28
N ARG A 182 -3.53 -12.55 8.49
CA ARG A 182 -3.83 -12.53 7.05
C ARG A 182 -2.62 -12.03 6.28
N TYR A 183 -2.20 -12.80 5.29
CA TYR A 183 -1.01 -12.54 4.49
C TYR A 183 -1.32 -12.50 3.00
N THR A 184 -0.58 -11.71 2.24
CA THR A 184 -0.57 -11.69 0.78
C THR A 184 0.77 -12.19 0.30
N VAL A 185 0.78 -13.35 -0.36
CA VAL A 185 1.99 -14.02 -0.82
C VAL A 185 2.11 -13.89 -2.33
N ALA A 186 3.21 -13.36 -2.85
CA ALA A 186 3.50 -13.49 -4.29
C ALA A 186 4.02 -14.91 -4.57
N VAL A 187 3.30 -15.64 -5.42
CA VAL A 187 3.59 -17.02 -5.79
C VAL A 187 4.04 -17.11 -7.25
N SER A 188 4.73 -18.20 -7.62
CA SER A 188 5.01 -18.47 -9.02
C SER A 188 3.75 -18.91 -9.77
N LEU A 189 3.77 -18.88 -11.11
CA LEU A 189 2.62 -19.33 -11.91
C LEU A 189 2.39 -20.84 -11.76
N GLU A 190 3.45 -21.62 -11.61
CA GLU A 190 3.37 -23.07 -11.39
C GLU A 190 2.72 -23.39 -10.02
N GLU A 191 3.07 -22.61 -8.99
CA GLU A 191 2.42 -22.71 -7.67
C GLU A 191 0.95 -22.31 -7.75
N ALA A 192 0.64 -21.19 -8.43
CA ALA A 192 -0.73 -20.73 -8.61
C ALA A 192 -1.61 -21.75 -9.34
N GLU A 193 -1.11 -22.35 -10.43
CA GLU A 193 -1.81 -23.40 -11.18
C GLU A 193 -2.12 -24.61 -10.28
N THR A 194 -1.13 -25.07 -9.53
CA THR A 194 -1.28 -26.21 -8.61
C THR A 194 -2.28 -25.90 -7.50
N LEU A 195 -2.15 -24.74 -6.85
CA LEU A 195 -3.06 -24.28 -5.81
C LEU A 195 -4.49 -24.16 -6.32
N ARG A 196 -4.67 -23.63 -7.54
CA ARG A 196 -5.98 -23.53 -8.19
C ARG A 196 -6.62 -24.90 -8.34
N ARG A 197 -5.89 -25.89 -8.87
CA ARG A 197 -6.38 -27.28 -8.99
C ARG A 197 -6.77 -27.87 -7.63
N VAL A 198 -5.95 -27.65 -6.60
CA VAL A 198 -6.22 -28.11 -5.23
C VAL A 198 -7.50 -27.48 -4.68
N ILE A 199 -7.68 -26.15 -4.83
CA ILE A 199 -8.88 -25.44 -4.39
C ILE A 199 -10.13 -26.07 -5.03
N HIS A 200 -10.12 -26.31 -6.34
CA HIS A 200 -11.25 -26.94 -7.05
C HIS A 200 -11.57 -28.34 -6.51
N ILE A 201 -10.56 -29.21 -6.36
CA ILE A 201 -10.75 -30.58 -5.84
C ILE A 201 -11.32 -30.55 -4.41
N ARG A 202 -10.75 -29.71 -3.53
CA ARG A 202 -11.19 -29.60 -2.13
C ARG A 202 -12.60 -29.01 -2.01
N ASN A 203 -12.91 -27.99 -2.80
CA ASN A 203 -14.25 -27.40 -2.84
C ASN A 203 -15.29 -28.42 -3.34
N MET A 204 -14.98 -29.21 -4.38
CA MET A 204 -15.85 -30.30 -4.85
C MET A 204 -16.10 -31.37 -3.78
N ALA A 205 -15.06 -31.72 -3.02
CA ALA A 205 -15.14 -32.67 -1.91
C ALA A 205 -15.74 -32.07 -0.62
N LYS A 206 -15.98 -30.75 -0.58
CA LYS A 206 -16.36 -29.99 0.63
C LYS A 206 -15.38 -30.17 1.79
N GLU A 207 -14.10 -30.27 1.47
CA GLU A 207 -13.00 -30.43 2.43
C GLU A 207 -12.21 -29.13 2.60
N PRO A 208 -11.61 -28.88 3.77
CA PRO A 208 -10.67 -27.77 3.93
C PRO A 208 -9.41 -28.00 3.08
N ILE A 209 -8.71 -26.92 2.70
CA ILE A 209 -7.48 -27.03 1.89
C ILE A 209 -6.40 -27.85 2.60
N VAL A 210 -6.31 -27.70 3.93
CA VAL A 210 -5.50 -28.53 4.81
C VAL A 210 -6.43 -29.28 5.77
N PRO A 211 -6.48 -30.63 5.71
CA PRO A 211 -7.30 -31.45 6.59
C PRO A 211 -7.11 -31.14 8.08
N GLY A 212 -8.20 -31.05 8.82
CA GLY A 212 -8.18 -30.82 10.28
C GLY A 212 -7.82 -29.39 10.70
N THR A 213 -7.80 -28.43 9.78
CA THR A 213 -7.47 -27.02 10.07
C THR A 213 -8.51 -26.07 9.50
N THR A 214 -8.45 -24.81 9.92
CA THR A 214 -9.24 -23.71 9.37
C THR A 214 -8.43 -22.85 8.38
N ALA A 215 -7.30 -23.37 7.90
CA ALA A 215 -6.48 -22.69 6.91
C ALA A 215 -7.31 -22.43 5.65
N SER A 216 -7.16 -21.24 5.07
CA SER A 216 -7.88 -20.85 3.87
C SER A 216 -6.98 -20.02 2.96
N VAL A 217 -7.28 -20.10 1.67
CA VAL A 217 -6.55 -19.33 0.65
C VAL A 217 -7.50 -18.77 -0.39
N ALA A 218 -7.13 -17.64 -0.96
CA ALA A 218 -7.71 -17.09 -2.17
C ALA A 218 -6.60 -16.68 -3.13
N LEU A 219 -6.75 -16.99 -4.41
CA LEU A 219 -5.85 -16.57 -5.47
C LEU A 219 -6.40 -15.31 -6.13
N HIS A 220 -5.53 -14.34 -6.40
CA HIS A 220 -5.89 -13.07 -7.01
C HIS A 220 -4.98 -12.75 -8.19
N ILE A 221 -5.55 -12.15 -9.25
CA ILE A 221 -4.83 -11.75 -10.45
C ILE A 221 -4.46 -10.28 -10.36
N VAL A 222 -3.16 -9.99 -10.21
CA VAL A 222 -2.65 -8.63 -10.01
C VAL A 222 -2.95 -7.71 -11.20
N PRO A 223 -2.66 -8.10 -12.47
CA PRO A 223 -2.95 -7.23 -13.62
C PRO A 223 -4.43 -6.89 -13.82
N SER A 224 -5.34 -7.69 -13.24
CA SER A 224 -6.80 -7.48 -13.32
C SER A 224 -7.32 -6.74 -12.09
N GLY A 225 -6.58 -5.76 -11.58
CA GLY A 225 -6.97 -4.99 -10.39
C GLY A 225 -7.09 -5.85 -9.13
N ASN A 226 -6.26 -6.90 -9.02
CA ASN A 226 -6.30 -7.88 -7.93
C ASN A 226 -7.62 -8.68 -7.86
N ALA A 227 -8.33 -8.90 -8.96
CA ALA A 227 -9.56 -9.69 -8.98
C ALA A 227 -9.36 -11.11 -8.43
N THR A 228 -10.33 -11.61 -7.66
CA THR A 228 -10.30 -12.98 -7.13
C THR A 228 -10.45 -13.99 -8.26
N LEU A 229 -9.47 -14.87 -8.42
CA LEU A 229 -9.48 -15.96 -9.39
C LEU A 229 -10.22 -17.18 -8.85
N ASP A 230 -9.85 -17.65 -7.66
CA ASP A 230 -10.42 -18.81 -7.00
C ASP A 230 -10.18 -18.71 -5.48
N ALA A 231 -11.06 -19.28 -4.67
CA ALA A 231 -10.91 -19.29 -3.21
C ALA A 231 -11.45 -20.57 -2.59
N THR A 232 -10.90 -20.97 -1.45
CA THR A 232 -11.47 -22.03 -0.61
C THR A 232 -12.82 -21.58 -0.08
N VAL A 233 -13.80 -22.49 0.04
CA VAL A 233 -15.16 -22.16 0.53
C VAL A 233 -15.17 -21.42 1.88
N ALA A 234 -14.30 -21.82 2.81
CA ALA A 234 -14.19 -21.22 4.13
C ALA A 234 -13.33 -19.94 4.16
N HIS A 235 -12.92 -19.38 3.01
CA HIS A 235 -12.12 -18.17 3.00
C HIS A 235 -12.93 -16.99 3.57
N PRO A 236 -12.42 -16.28 4.58
CA PRO A 236 -13.18 -15.21 5.20
C PRO A 236 -13.47 -14.12 4.17
N LYS A 237 -14.74 -13.70 4.09
CA LYS A 237 -15.19 -12.58 3.24
C LYS A 237 -14.41 -11.30 3.57
N PRO A 238 -14.22 -10.38 2.61
CA PRO A 238 -13.27 -9.29 2.75
C PRO A 238 -13.67 -8.31 3.85
N LEU A 239 -13.00 -8.43 5.00
CA LEU A 239 -13.06 -7.48 6.11
C LEU A 239 -11.88 -6.50 6.11
N ALA A 240 -10.95 -6.63 5.16
CA ALA A 240 -9.67 -5.92 5.13
C ALA A 240 -9.37 -5.31 3.74
N ALA A 241 -10.36 -4.64 3.14
CA ALA A 241 -10.23 -4.04 1.81
C ALA A 241 -9.04 -3.08 1.71
N TYR A 242 -8.85 -2.23 2.72
CA TYR A 242 -7.72 -1.32 2.83
C TYR A 242 -6.38 -2.06 2.75
N GLN A 243 -6.18 -3.04 3.65
CA GLN A 243 -4.95 -3.83 3.73
C GLN A 243 -4.66 -4.54 2.39
N ARG A 244 -5.68 -5.10 1.74
CA ARG A 244 -5.53 -5.76 0.44
C ARG A 244 -5.09 -4.78 -0.66
N HIS A 245 -5.69 -3.60 -0.73
CA HIS A 245 -5.30 -2.58 -1.71
C HIS A 245 -3.89 -2.05 -1.43
N ARG A 246 -3.55 -1.79 -0.16
CA ARG A 246 -2.21 -1.37 0.26
C ARG A 246 -1.14 -2.40 -0.10
N ASN A 247 -1.38 -3.68 0.19
CA ASN A 247 -0.49 -4.78 -0.18
C ASN A 247 -0.32 -4.90 -1.70
N LEU A 248 -1.41 -4.72 -2.46
CA LEU A 248 -1.37 -4.70 -3.92
C LEU A 248 -0.45 -3.58 -4.43
N GLN A 249 -0.57 -2.36 -3.92
CA GLN A 249 0.28 -1.25 -4.39
C GLN A 249 1.75 -1.48 -4.06
N ALA A 250 2.06 -2.00 -2.87
CA ALA A 250 3.42 -2.39 -2.50
C ALA A 250 3.99 -3.49 -3.41
N LEU A 251 3.19 -4.48 -3.79
CA LEU A 251 3.58 -5.54 -4.73
C LEU A 251 3.75 -5.02 -6.17
N ARG A 252 2.94 -4.06 -6.61
CA ARG A 252 3.12 -3.36 -7.89
C ARG A 252 4.43 -2.58 -7.91
N PHE A 253 4.78 -1.92 -6.80
CA PHE A 253 6.06 -1.22 -6.67
C PHE A 253 7.24 -2.19 -6.69
N PHE A 254 7.12 -3.30 -5.97
CA PHE A 254 8.09 -4.38 -6.03
C PHE A 254 8.22 -4.96 -7.44
N ASP A 255 7.11 -5.07 -8.18
CA ASP A 255 7.10 -5.44 -9.60
C ASP A 255 7.52 -4.29 -10.54
N CYS A 256 8.02 -3.17 -10.02
CA CYS A 256 8.46 -2.02 -10.82
C CYS A 256 7.40 -1.46 -11.77
N ASP A 257 6.14 -1.47 -11.35
CA ASP A 257 5.09 -0.71 -12.04
C ASP A 257 5.38 0.79 -11.93
N LEU A 258 5.07 1.52 -13.00
CA LEU A 258 5.42 2.93 -13.17
C LEU A 258 4.23 3.86 -12.95
N GLN A 259 3.02 3.33 -13.13
CA GLN A 259 1.78 4.10 -13.19
C GLN A 259 0.98 3.88 -11.91
N TYR A 260 0.62 4.97 -11.25
CA TYR A 260 -0.24 4.96 -10.07
C TYR A 260 -1.24 6.09 -10.21
N SER A 261 -2.50 5.82 -9.87
CA SER A 261 -3.45 6.89 -9.59
C SER A 261 -3.07 7.61 -8.30
N ASP A 262 -3.69 8.75 -8.04
CA ASP A 262 -3.44 9.53 -6.83
C ASP A 262 -3.75 8.75 -5.54
N ALA A 263 -4.85 7.98 -5.56
CA ALA A 263 -5.24 7.14 -4.45
C ALA A 263 -4.25 6.00 -4.23
N GLU A 264 -3.85 5.33 -5.31
CA GLU A 264 -2.88 4.23 -5.27
C GLU A 264 -1.51 4.69 -4.78
N TYR A 265 -1.07 5.87 -5.20
CA TYR A 265 0.17 6.48 -4.74
C TYR A 265 0.16 6.71 -3.23
N GLY A 266 -0.94 7.22 -2.67
CA GLY A 266 -1.05 7.40 -1.21
C GLY A 266 -0.96 6.10 -0.43
N GLN A 267 -1.62 5.04 -0.93
CA GLN A 267 -1.54 3.71 -0.33
C GLN A 267 -0.11 3.15 -0.39
N LEU A 268 0.56 3.32 -1.53
CA LEU A 268 1.96 2.90 -1.69
C LEU A 268 2.88 3.67 -0.75
N LEU A 269 2.79 5.00 -0.70
CA LEU A 269 3.64 5.83 0.15
C LEU A 269 3.54 5.37 1.61
N ARG A 270 2.32 5.19 2.15
CA ARG A 270 2.12 4.68 3.51
C ARG A 270 2.66 3.27 3.74
N ALA A 271 2.70 2.43 2.73
CA ALA A 271 3.29 1.10 2.83
C ALA A 271 4.82 1.12 2.97
N VAL A 272 5.51 2.15 2.44
CA VAL A 272 6.99 2.15 2.36
C VAL A 272 7.67 3.41 2.91
N HIS A 273 6.94 4.39 3.45
CA HIS A 273 7.51 5.65 3.96
C HIS A 273 8.36 5.55 5.22
N THR A 274 8.35 4.40 5.89
CA THR A 274 9.33 4.09 6.93
C THR A 274 10.75 3.98 6.38
N ASN A 275 10.90 3.82 5.06
CA ASN A 275 12.18 3.87 4.37
C ASN A 275 12.46 5.29 3.85
N ALA A 276 13.71 5.72 3.97
CA ALA A 276 14.16 6.98 3.40
C ALA A 276 14.03 6.97 1.86
N GLU A 277 13.82 8.13 1.26
CA GLU A 277 13.52 8.29 -0.16
C GLU A 277 14.63 7.73 -1.06
N LYS A 278 15.89 7.98 -0.67
CA LYS A 278 17.07 7.43 -1.34
C LYS A 278 17.12 5.90 -1.27
N GLN A 279 16.65 5.29 -0.18
CA GLN A 279 16.59 3.83 -0.05
C GLN A 279 15.52 3.24 -0.98
N ARG A 280 14.34 3.88 -1.03
CA ARG A 280 13.26 3.50 -1.96
C ARG A 280 13.72 3.55 -3.41
N GLN A 281 14.39 4.65 -3.80
CA GLN A 281 14.93 4.82 -5.15
C GLN A 281 16.01 3.78 -5.46
N ALA A 282 16.98 3.61 -4.57
CA ALA A 282 18.07 2.64 -4.76
C ALA A 282 17.53 1.21 -4.91
N PHE A 283 16.58 0.80 -4.08
CA PHE A 283 15.91 -0.49 -4.19
C PHE A 283 15.21 -0.64 -5.54
N PHE A 284 14.37 0.33 -5.92
CA PHE A 284 13.63 0.31 -7.17
C PHE A 284 14.55 0.22 -8.40
N SER A 285 15.58 1.09 -8.45
CA SER A 285 16.57 1.10 -9.52
C SER A 285 17.35 -0.21 -9.62
N GLN A 286 17.58 -0.91 -8.52
CA GLN A 286 18.22 -2.23 -8.54
C GLN A 286 17.25 -3.30 -9.07
N VAL A 287 16.01 -3.34 -8.56
CA VAL A 287 15.02 -4.36 -8.95
C VAL A 287 14.61 -4.22 -10.41
N ILE A 288 14.37 -3.00 -10.90
CA ILE A 288 13.93 -2.77 -12.29
C ILE A 288 14.97 -3.27 -13.30
N THR A 289 16.27 -3.23 -12.96
CA THR A 289 17.33 -3.74 -13.85
C THR A 289 17.28 -5.26 -14.04
N CYS A 290 16.74 -5.98 -13.06
CA CYS A 290 16.59 -7.44 -13.08
C CYS A 290 15.29 -7.90 -13.77
N ARG A 291 14.38 -6.97 -14.11
CA ARG A 291 13.15 -7.29 -14.87
C ARG A 291 13.45 -7.45 -16.36
N ARG A 292 12.63 -8.22 -17.08
CA ARG A 292 12.76 -8.43 -18.54
C ARG A 292 12.05 -7.38 -19.41
N ARG A 293 11.17 -6.56 -18.81
CA ARG A 293 10.41 -5.51 -19.53
C ARG A 293 11.35 -4.47 -20.14
N ALA A 294 10.91 -3.86 -21.25
CA ALA A 294 11.59 -2.71 -21.83
C ALA A 294 11.71 -1.60 -20.76
N ARG A 295 12.93 -1.10 -20.56
CA ARG A 295 13.20 -0.09 -19.54
C ARG A 295 12.66 1.26 -20.00
N GLN A 296 11.49 1.63 -19.50
CA GLN A 296 10.97 2.99 -19.60
C GLN A 296 11.67 3.88 -18.57
N ARG A 297 11.85 5.16 -18.91
CA ARG A 297 12.37 6.17 -17.97
C ARG A 297 11.32 6.41 -16.89
N TRP A 298 11.63 6.02 -15.65
CA TRP A 298 10.71 6.13 -14.52
C TRP A 298 10.68 7.56 -13.95
N GLU A 299 11.67 8.38 -14.27
CA GLU A 299 11.84 9.74 -13.72
C GLU A 299 10.70 10.69 -14.10
N ARG A 300 9.96 10.36 -15.16
CA ARG A 300 8.80 11.13 -15.66
C ARG A 300 7.48 10.40 -15.45
N THR A 301 7.44 9.38 -14.60
CA THR A 301 6.20 8.63 -14.31
C THR A 301 5.77 8.86 -12.86
N PRO A 302 4.50 8.57 -12.50
CA PRO A 302 3.98 8.81 -11.15
C PRO A 302 4.84 8.21 -10.02
N VAL A 303 5.47 7.04 -10.23
CA VAL A 303 6.34 6.42 -9.23
C VAL A 303 7.52 7.31 -8.79
N ALA A 304 7.97 8.26 -9.61
CA ALA A 304 9.05 9.18 -9.24
C ALA A 304 8.73 10.03 -8.00
N GLN A 305 7.45 10.34 -7.77
CA GLN A 305 7.02 11.10 -6.59
C GLN A 305 7.35 10.38 -5.27
N LEU A 306 7.40 9.05 -5.31
CA LEU A 306 7.79 8.22 -4.17
C LEU A 306 9.25 8.43 -3.77
N PHE A 307 10.10 8.95 -4.65
CA PHE A 307 11.52 9.15 -4.37
C PHE A 307 11.85 10.57 -3.90
N VAL A 308 10.84 11.43 -3.78
CA VAL A 308 10.99 12.81 -3.31
C VAL A 308 10.04 13.16 -2.16
N THR A 309 8.93 12.44 -1.99
CA THR A 309 7.96 12.70 -0.92
C THR A 309 8.37 11.98 0.36
N PRO A 310 8.76 12.67 1.44
CA PRO A 310 9.37 12.00 2.60
C PRO A 310 8.40 11.06 3.31
N THR A 311 7.25 11.58 3.74
CA THR A 311 6.30 10.88 4.60
C THR A 311 4.86 11.04 4.13
N ALA A 312 3.97 10.22 4.67
CA ALA A 312 2.53 10.36 4.49
C ALA A 312 1.99 11.71 4.99
N PHE A 313 2.63 12.36 5.97
CA PHE A 313 2.23 13.69 6.45
C PHE A 313 2.52 14.80 5.45
N THR A 314 3.65 14.71 4.72
CA THR A 314 3.95 15.66 3.63
C THR A 314 2.90 15.57 2.53
N LEU A 315 2.53 14.34 2.16
CA LEU A 315 1.46 14.12 1.18
C LEU A 315 0.11 14.64 1.70
N LEU A 316 -0.24 14.33 2.95
CA LEU A 316 -1.48 14.81 3.57
C LEU A 316 -1.57 16.34 3.54
N HIS A 317 -0.50 17.03 3.90
CA HIS A 317 -0.45 18.49 3.86
C HIS A 317 -0.77 19.04 2.46
N GLN A 318 -0.08 18.53 1.43
CA GLN A 318 -0.34 18.92 0.03
C GLN A 318 -1.79 18.65 -0.39
N LYS A 319 -2.36 17.53 0.05
CA LYS A 319 -3.72 17.12 -0.31
C LYS A 319 -4.78 17.96 0.40
N VAL A 320 -4.52 18.35 1.63
CA VAL A 320 -5.36 19.27 2.40
C VAL A 320 -5.39 20.65 1.76
N LEU A 321 -4.25 21.18 1.29
CA LEU A 321 -4.25 22.41 0.51
C LEU A 321 -5.10 22.29 -0.77
N GLY A 322 -4.99 21.17 -1.48
CA GLY A 322 -5.84 20.89 -2.64
C GLY A 322 -7.33 20.77 -2.30
N LEU A 323 -7.68 20.23 -1.12
CA LEU A 323 -9.04 20.21 -0.60
C LEU A 323 -9.55 21.62 -0.33
N CYS A 324 -8.78 22.46 0.38
CA CYS A 324 -9.14 23.85 0.64
C CYS A 324 -9.39 24.60 -0.67
N MET A 325 -8.46 24.50 -1.62
CA MET A 325 -8.60 25.13 -2.94
C MET A 325 -9.88 24.68 -3.65
N ARG A 326 -10.19 23.38 -3.66
CA ARG A 326 -11.40 22.86 -4.29
C ARG A 326 -12.66 23.46 -3.67
N ARG A 327 -12.73 23.51 -2.34
CA ARG A 327 -13.88 24.05 -1.60
C ARG A 327 -14.06 25.55 -1.85
N GLU A 328 -12.98 26.32 -1.91
CA GLU A 328 -13.02 27.74 -2.26
C GLU A 328 -13.51 27.99 -3.70
N LEU A 329 -13.08 27.16 -4.64
CA LEU A 329 -13.54 27.23 -6.03
C LEU A 329 -15.04 26.89 -6.14
N GLU A 330 -15.49 25.84 -5.46
CA GLU A 330 -16.90 25.46 -5.39
C GLU A 330 -17.76 26.57 -4.77
N ALA A 331 -17.30 27.20 -3.69
CA ALA A 331 -17.98 28.33 -3.06
C ALA A 331 -18.10 29.56 -3.97
N ARG A 332 -17.17 29.72 -4.92
CA ARG A 332 -17.18 30.79 -5.93
C ARG A 332 -17.82 30.37 -7.25
N HIS A 333 -18.35 29.16 -7.34
CA HIS A 333 -18.87 28.57 -8.58
C HIS A 333 -17.87 28.61 -9.76
N LEU A 334 -16.57 28.45 -9.45
CA LEU A 334 -15.50 28.40 -10.44
C LEU A 334 -15.03 26.96 -10.65
N HIS A 335 -14.74 26.59 -11.89
CA HIS A 335 -14.03 25.34 -12.15
C HIS A 335 -12.52 25.53 -11.98
N LEU A 336 -11.80 24.43 -11.72
CA LEU A 336 -10.35 24.45 -11.63
C LEU A 336 -9.69 24.98 -12.93
N ALA A 337 -10.30 24.69 -14.08
CA ALA A 337 -9.85 25.22 -15.36
C ALA A 337 -9.96 26.75 -15.42
N ASP A 338 -11.05 27.32 -14.90
CA ASP A 338 -11.25 28.77 -14.88
C ASP A 338 -10.23 29.45 -13.98
N ALA A 339 -9.99 28.87 -12.79
CA ALA A 339 -8.98 29.35 -11.86
C ALA A 339 -7.57 29.28 -12.47
N PHE A 340 -7.23 28.17 -13.13
CA PHE A 340 -5.95 28.02 -13.81
C PHE A 340 -5.78 29.09 -14.91
N LEU A 341 -6.79 29.33 -15.73
CA LEU A 341 -6.75 30.35 -16.76
C LEU A 341 -6.65 31.76 -16.19
N ALA A 342 -7.28 32.01 -15.03
CA ALA A 342 -7.19 33.30 -14.34
C ALA A 342 -5.78 33.59 -13.80
N PHE A 343 -5.06 32.56 -13.34
CA PHE A 343 -3.67 32.70 -12.85
C PHE A 343 -2.62 32.64 -13.97
N ASN A 344 -2.87 31.90 -15.05
CA ASN A 344 -1.92 31.71 -16.16
C ASN A 344 -1.89 32.92 -17.11
N GLU A 345 -1.55 34.10 -16.59
CA GLU A 345 -1.43 35.35 -17.35
C GLU A 345 -0.42 35.21 -18.50
N SER A 346 0.62 34.38 -18.34
CA SER A 346 1.62 34.13 -19.39
C SER A 346 1.08 33.29 -20.56
N HIS A 347 -0.09 32.66 -20.40
CA HIS A 347 -0.65 31.69 -21.33
C HIS A 347 0.30 30.53 -21.69
N SER A 348 1.28 30.24 -20.83
CA SER A 348 2.30 29.22 -21.08
C SER A 348 1.76 27.79 -20.98
N GLY A 349 0.62 27.62 -20.30
CA GLY A 349 0.02 26.32 -20.02
C GLY A 349 0.63 25.64 -18.79
N VAL A 350 1.47 26.36 -18.03
CA VAL A 350 2.02 25.94 -16.73
C VAL A 350 2.05 27.16 -15.81
N LEU A 351 1.56 27.04 -14.58
CA LEU A 351 1.68 28.15 -13.62
C LEU A 351 3.09 28.23 -13.06
N SER A 352 3.72 29.39 -13.22
CA SER A 352 4.95 29.76 -12.52
C SER A 352 4.64 30.19 -11.08
N PRO A 353 5.63 30.18 -10.17
CA PRO A 353 5.43 30.69 -8.81
C PRO A 353 4.90 32.13 -8.78
N ASP A 354 5.37 32.98 -9.70
CA ASP A 354 4.97 34.39 -9.76
C ASP A 354 3.50 34.58 -10.19
N GLU A 355 2.92 33.61 -10.90
CA GLU A 355 1.51 33.62 -11.33
C GLU A 355 0.54 33.13 -10.25
N VAL A 356 1.06 32.55 -9.15
CA VAL A 356 0.26 31.97 -8.06
C VAL A 356 0.28 32.86 -6.81
N TRP A 357 1.16 33.87 -6.76
CA TRP A 357 1.44 34.70 -5.59
C TRP A 357 0.97 36.15 -5.70
#